data_AF-A0A2N3E5V6-F1
#
_entry.id   AF-A0A2N3E5V6-F1
#
_cell.length_a   1.000
_cell.length_b   1.000
_cell.length_c   1.000
_cell.angle_alpha   90.00
_cell.angle_beta   90.00
_cell.angle_gamma   90.00
#
_symmetry.space_group_name_H-M   'P 1'
#
loop_
_entity.id
_entity.type
_entity.pdbx_description
1 polymer ?
#
loop_
_entity_poly.entity_id
_entity_poly.type
_entity_poly.pdbx_seq_one_letter_code
_entity_poly.pdbx_strand_id
1 'polypeptide(L)'
;MPIEVLMPALSPTMEEGALTKWHVKVGDKVNAGDVIAEIETDKATMEVEAADEGTVAKILVDEGTENVKVNDVIALLAEEGEEASEIKAAPKKAPPKTEPGQGEATSRETREKTGAESKQPKVEVAGDPELPEGTEFVSQTVREALRDAMAEEMRRDERVFVMGEEVAQYEGAYKVTQGLLAEFGDKRVVDTPITEHGFAGLGIGAAMAGLRPIVEFMTFNFAMQAMDQIINSAAKTRYMSGGQMSCPIVFRGPNGPASRVGAQHSQDYASWYAHIPGLIVIAPYSAADAKGLLKAAIRDPNPV
;
A
#
# COMPACT_ATOMS: atom_id res chain seq x y z
N MET A 1 16.57 -25.37 -27.07
CA MET A 1 15.65 -24.56 -27.93
C MET A 1 16.05 -23.12 -27.71
N PRO A 2 16.12 -22.26 -28.74
CA PRO A 2 16.54 -20.88 -28.51
C PRO A 2 15.59 -20.19 -27.53
N ILE A 3 16.15 -19.51 -26.54
CA ILE A 3 15.39 -18.73 -25.56
C ILE A 3 15.05 -17.40 -26.25
N GLU A 4 13.77 -17.08 -26.32
CA GLU A 4 13.27 -15.86 -26.94
C GLU A 4 13.32 -14.70 -25.95
N VAL A 5 14.12 -13.68 -26.25
CA VAL A 5 14.10 -12.42 -25.51
C VAL A 5 12.98 -11.58 -26.09
N LEU A 6 11.95 -11.33 -25.28
CA LEU A 6 10.78 -10.55 -25.66
C LEU A 6 10.91 -9.09 -25.24
N MET A 7 10.25 -8.20 -25.99
CA MET A 7 10.08 -6.81 -25.60
C MET A 7 9.28 -6.72 -24.28
N PRO A 8 9.88 -6.22 -23.18
CA PRO A 8 9.23 -6.20 -21.87
C PRO A 8 8.19 -5.07 -21.77
N ALA A 9 7.16 -5.29 -20.95
CA ALA A 9 6.24 -4.23 -20.54
C ALA A 9 6.86 -3.46 -19.35
N LEU A 10 7.40 -2.26 -19.60
CA LEU A 10 8.04 -1.43 -18.58
C LEU A 10 7.03 -0.53 -17.82
N SER A 11 5.78 -0.48 -18.27
CA SER A 11 4.67 0.11 -17.52
C SER A 11 3.34 -0.63 -17.79
N PRO A 12 2.34 -0.57 -16.89
CA PRO A 12 1.05 -1.24 -17.06
C PRO A 12 0.24 -0.78 -18.28
N THR A 13 0.60 0.38 -18.87
CA THR A 13 -0.08 0.98 -20.02
C THR A 13 0.77 0.96 -21.28
N MET A 14 1.94 0.32 -21.27
CA MET A 14 2.84 0.25 -22.41
C MET A 14 2.37 -0.80 -23.41
N GLU A 15 2.12 -0.38 -24.65
CA GLU A 15 1.79 -1.29 -25.77
C GLU A 15 2.98 -1.46 -26.74
N GLU A 16 3.84 -0.45 -26.83
CA GLU A 16 5.03 -0.41 -27.69
C GLU A 16 6.14 0.48 -27.08
N GLY A 17 7.38 0.32 -27.54
CA GLY A 17 8.53 1.14 -27.16
C GLY A 17 9.57 1.23 -28.26
N ALA A 18 10.56 2.11 -28.09
CA ALA A 18 11.68 2.27 -29.01
C ALA A 18 12.93 1.61 -28.42
N LEU A 19 13.60 0.74 -29.19
CA LEU A 19 14.86 0.15 -28.77
C LEU A 19 15.98 1.11 -29.12
N THR A 20 16.51 1.83 -28.14
CA THR A 20 17.47 2.93 -28.37
C THR A 20 18.91 2.46 -28.44
N LYS A 21 19.26 1.41 -27.70
CA LYS A 21 20.65 0.93 -27.63
C LYS A 21 20.74 -0.53 -27.20
N TRP A 22 21.63 -1.30 -27.83
CA TRP A 22 22.06 -2.60 -27.33
C TRP A 22 23.36 -2.47 -26.52
N HIS A 23 23.43 -3.12 -25.35
CA HIS A 23 24.64 -3.23 -24.54
C HIS A 23 25.40 -4.54 -24.76
N VAL A 24 24.78 -5.48 -25.49
CA VAL A 24 25.33 -6.79 -25.82
C VAL A 24 25.43 -6.99 -27.34
N LYS A 25 26.35 -7.87 -27.77
CA LYS A 25 26.57 -8.25 -29.16
C LYS A 25 26.33 -9.73 -29.36
N VAL A 26 26.08 -10.13 -30.60
CA VAL A 26 25.98 -11.55 -30.97
C VAL A 26 27.28 -12.27 -30.59
N GLY A 27 27.17 -13.34 -29.82
CA GLY A 27 28.28 -14.10 -29.25
C GLY A 27 28.62 -13.78 -27.79
N ASP A 28 28.04 -12.73 -27.21
CA ASP A 28 28.27 -12.39 -25.80
C ASP A 28 27.50 -13.33 -24.87
N LYS A 29 28.11 -13.67 -23.73
CA LYS A 29 27.45 -14.40 -22.64
C LYS A 29 26.73 -13.42 -21.73
N VAL A 30 25.45 -13.70 -21.44
CA VAL A 30 24.60 -12.92 -20.54
C VAL A 30 24.11 -13.79 -19.40
N ASN A 31 24.06 -13.26 -18.18
CA ASN A 31 23.44 -13.90 -17.02
C ASN A 31 22.10 -13.22 -16.72
N ALA A 32 21.22 -13.92 -16.00
CA ALA A 32 19.99 -13.31 -15.51
C ALA A 32 20.31 -12.08 -14.61
N GLY A 33 19.71 -10.94 -14.93
CA GLY A 33 19.94 -9.64 -14.28
C GLY A 33 20.97 -8.74 -14.98
N ASP A 34 21.68 -9.22 -16.02
CA ASP A 34 22.60 -8.37 -16.78
C ASP A 34 21.82 -7.39 -17.67
N VAL A 35 22.25 -6.12 -17.74
CA VAL A 35 21.64 -5.12 -18.61
C VAL A 35 22.01 -5.39 -20.07
N ILE A 36 21.00 -5.64 -20.91
CA ILE A 36 21.18 -6.03 -22.31
C ILE A 36 20.80 -4.94 -23.31
N ALA A 37 19.87 -4.05 -22.97
CA ALA A 37 19.42 -2.99 -23.88
C ALA A 37 18.85 -1.78 -23.12
N GLU A 38 18.71 -0.65 -23.82
CA GLU A 38 17.94 0.50 -23.40
C GLU A 38 16.67 0.62 -24.26
N ILE A 39 15.54 0.84 -23.60
CA ILE A 39 14.27 1.11 -24.25
C ILE A 39 13.79 2.49 -23.83
N GLU A 40 13.37 3.28 -24.81
CA GLU A 40 12.69 4.55 -24.61
C GLU A 40 11.18 4.38 -24.77
N THR A 41 10.46 4.95 -23.80
CA THR A 41 9.00 5.03 -23.79
C THR A 41 8.57 6.49 -23.78
N ASP A 42 7.27 6.75 -23.86
CA ASP A 42 6.71 8.09 -23.74
C ASP A 42 6.92 8.74 -22.35
N LYS A 43 7.33 7.94 -21.34
CA LYS A 43 7.54 8.41 -19.96
C LYS A 43 8.99 8.49 -19.53
N ALA A 44 9.83 7.54 -19.97
CA ALA A 44 11.21 7.43 -19.54
C ALA A 44 12.01 6.49 -20.46
N THR A 45 13.33 6.67 -20.44
CA THR A 45 14.30 5.67 -20.91
C THR A 45 14.61 4.72 -19.75
N MET A 46 14.53 3.42 -19.98
CA MET A 46 14.75 2.40 -18.98
C MET A 46 15.66 1.30 -19.52
N GLU A 47 16.45 0.71 -18.62
CA GLU A 47 17.35 -0.40 -18.92
C GLU A 47 16.59 -1.72 -18.87
N VAL A 48 16.88 -2.60 -19.81
CA VAL A 48 16.32 -3.96 -19.90
C VAL A 48 17.35 -4.94 -19.36
N GLU A 49 16.95 -5.70 -18.36
CA GLU A 49 17.73 -6.80 -17.81
C GLU A 49 17.35 -8.13 -18.46
N ALA A 50 18.34 -9.01 -18.66
CA ALA A 50 18.10 -10.37 -19.13
C ALA A 50 17.32 -11.19 -18.09
N ALA A 51 16.23 -11.82 -18.49
CA ALA A 51 15.46 -12.72 -17.62
C ALA A 51 16.14 -14.10 -17.44
N ASP A 52 16.88 -14.54 -18.46
CA ASP A 52 17.50 -15.86 -18.56
C ASP A 52 18.99 -15.74 -18.90
N GLU A 53 19.77 -16.74 -18.51
CA GLU A 53 21.19 -16.85 -18.88
C GLU A 53 21.38 -17.55 -20.24
N GLY A 54 22.40 -17.14 -21.00
CA GLY A 54 22.69 -17.75 -22.29
C GLY A 54 23.72 -16.99 -23.11
N THR A 55 23.96 -17.44 -24.34
CA THR A 55 24.79 -16.70 -25.31
C THR A 55 23.91 -16.01 -26.34
N VAL A 56 24.11 -14.72 -26.61
CA VAL A 56 23.33 -13.98 -27.60
C VAL A 56 23.55 -14.58 -28.98
N ALA A 57 22.57 -15.33 -29.48
CA ALA A 57 22.67 -16.04 -30.74
C ALA A 57 22.30 -15.14 -31.92
N LYS A 58 21.29 -14.28 -31.74
CA LYS A 58 20.85 -13.35 -32.79
C LYS A 58 20.06 -12.18 -32.22
N ILE A 59 20.36 -10.97 -32.69
CA ILE A 59 19.54 -9.77 -32.48
C ILE A 59 18.57 -9.65 -33.67
N LEU A 60 17.28 -9.49 -33.39
CA LEU A 60 16.21 -9.45 -34.40
C LEU A 60 15.66 -8.03 -34.63
N VAL A 61 15.88 -7.13 -33.68
CA VAL A 61 15.47 -5.73 -33.74
C VAL A 61 16.71 -4.84 -33.66
N ASP A 62 16.92 -4.04 -34.70
CA ASP A 62 18.07 -3.16 -34.81
C ASP A 62 17.95 -1.95 -33.85
N GLU A 63 19.09 -1.43 -33.43
CA GLU A 63 19.18 -0.19 -32.64
C GLU A 63 18.51 0.98 -33.37
N GLY A 64 17.70 1.77 -32.64
CA GLY A 64 16.92 2.88 -33.18
C GLY A 64 15.57 2.48 -33.78
N THR A 65 15.14 1.23 -33.65
CA THR A 65 13.82 0.81 -34.12
C THR A 65 12.72 1.33 -33.20
N GLU A 66 11.82 2.14 -33.75
CA GLU A 66 10.62 2.66 -33.07
C GLU A 66 9.42 1.70 -33.18
N ASN A 67 8.47 1.80 -32.25
CA ASN A 67 7.19 1.08 -32.26
C ASN A 67 7.33 -0.46 -32.19
N VAL A 68 8.28 -0.95 -31.40
CA VAL A 68 8.42 -2.38 -31.10
C VAL A 68 7.34 -2.78 -30.10
N LYS A 69 6.48 -3.73 -30.45
CA LYS A 69 5.34 -4.11 -29.60
C LYS A 69 5.79 -4.95 -28.42
N VAL A 70 5.13 -4.75 -27.28
CA VAL A 70 5.32 -5.60 -26.11
C VAL A 70 5.03 -7.06 -26.47
N ASN A 71 5.89 -7.97 -26.00
CA ASN A 71 5.95 -9.39 -26.35
C ASN A 71 6.46 -9.75 -27.75
N ASP A 72 6.89 -8.81 -28.58
CA ASP A 72 7.62 -9.15 -29.81
C ASP A 72 9.02 -9.68 -29.47
N VAL A 73 9.50 -10.66 -30.24
CA VAL A 73 10.84 -11.24 -30.05
C VAL A 73 11.89 -10.25 -30.56
N ILE A 74 12.73 -9.75 -29.64
CA ILE A 74 13.78 -8.77 -29.92
C ILE A 74 15.17 -9.41 -30.10
N ALA A 75 15.43 -10.55 -29.44
CA ALA A 75 16.65 -11.32 -29.59
C ALA A 75 16.44 -12.81 -29.26
N LEU A 76 17.42 -13.65 -29.61
CA LEU A 76 17.47 -15.08 -29.32
C LEU A 76 18.74 -15.41 -28.53
N LEU A 77 18.63 -16.16 -27.45
CA LEU A 77 19.76 -16.72 -26.71
C LEU A 77 19.89 -18.22 -27.01
N ALA A 78 21.12 -18.71 -27.08
CA ALA A 78 21.47 -20.14 -27.14
C ALA A 78 21.78 -20.67 -25.74
N GLU A 79 21.29 -21.89 -25.44
CA GLU A 79 21.60 -22.63 -24.21
C GLU A 79 23.05 -23.14 -24.22
N GLU A 80 23.60 -23.40 -23.03
CA GLU A 80 25.00 -23.82 -22.86
C GLU A 80 25.27 -25.18 -23.54
N GLY A 81 25.92 -25.14 -24.70
CA GLY A 81 26.28 -26.33 -25.50
C GLY A 81 25.80 -26.33 -26.95
N GLU A 82 25.01 -25.35 -27.40
CA GLU A 82 24.64 -25.16 -28.81
C GLU A 82 25.48 -24.04 -29.47
N GLU A 83 26.08 -24.32 -30.63
CA GLU A 83 26.81 -23.32 -31.44
C GLU A 83 25.83 -22.29 -32.03
N ALA A 84 26.10 -21.00 -31.80
CA ALA A 84 25.27 -19.87 -32.24
C ALA A 84 25.05 -19.78 -33.78
N SER A 85 25.76 -20.61 -34.56
CA SER A 85 25.76 -20.57 -36.02
C SER A 85 24.66 -21.39 -36.72
N GLU A 86 23.85 -22.19 -36.01
CA GLU A 86 22.83 -23.06 -36.63
C GLU A 86 21.35 -22.67 -36.40
N ILE A 87 21.06 -21.54 -35.74
CA ILE A 87 19.69 -21.16 -35.38
C ILE A 87 19.00 -20.37 -36.51
N LYS A 88 18.17 -21.05 -37.31
CA LYS A 88 17.29 -20.41 -38.32
C LYS A 88 15.94 -20.01 -37.71
N ALA A 89 15.57 -18.74 -37.91
CA ALA A 89 14.23 -18.24 -37.62
C ALA A 89 13.16 -19.00 -38.43
N ALA A 90 12.14 -19.52 -37.76
CA ALA A 90 10.96 -20.07 -38.42
C ALA A 90 10.14 -18.94 -39.09
N PRO A 91 9.53 -19.16 -40.28
CA PRO A 91 8.82 -18.11 -40.98
C PRO A 91 7.50 -17.72 -40.27
N LYS A 92 7.19 -16.43 -40.33
CA LYS A 92 5.93 -15.81 -39.86
C LYS A 92 4.70 -16.64 -40.27
N LYS A 93 3.95 -17.14 -39.29
CA LYS A 93 2.60 -17.67 -39.51
C LYS A 93 1.63 -16.49 -39.58
N ALA A 94 1.07 -16.25 -40.77
CA ALA A 94 0.01 -15.27 -40.96
C ALA A 94 -1.26 -15.69 -40.20
N PRO A 95 -2.07 -14.73 -39.70
CA PRO A 95 -3.38 -15.04 -39.15
C PRO A 95 -4.34 -15.54 -40.26
N PRO A 96 -5.27 -16.45 -39.96
CA PRO A 96 -6.22 -16.93 -40.97
C PRO A 96 -7.16 -15.78 -41.37
N LYS A 97 -7.20 -15.48 -42.68
CA LYS A 97 -8.29 -14.73 -43.33
C LYS A 97 -9.43 -15.71 -43.63
N THR A 98 -10.63 -15.39 -43.16
CA THR A 98 -11.90 -16.00 -43.62
C THR A 98 -12.82 -14.91 -44.16
N GLU A 99 -13.18 -15.04 -45.43
CA GLU A 99 -14.28 -14.36 -46.14
C GLU A 99 -14.98 -15.43 -47.03
N PRO A 100 -16.20 -15.21 -47.56
CA PRO A 100 -17.48 -15.22 -46.84
C PRO A 100 -18.42 -16.31 -47.41
N GLY A 101 -19.06 -17.10 -46.54
CA GLY A 101 -20.15 -18.00 -46.92
C GLY A 101 -21.50 -17.45 -46.46
N GLN A 102 -22.36 -17.05 -47.42
CA GLN A 102 -23.75 -16.67 -47.19
C GLN A 102 -24.70 -17.89 -47.28
N GLY A 103 -25.69 -17.92 -46.39
CA GLY A 103 -26.86 -18.81 -46.35
C GLY A 103 -26.78 -19.83 -45.21
N GLU A 104 -27.57 -19.80 -44.14
CA GLU A 104 -28.94 -19.31 -43.96
C GLU A 104 -29.12 -18.58 -42.61
N ALA A 105 -30.05 -17.63 -42.64
CA ALA A 105 -30.42 -16.75 -41.56
C ALA A 105 -31.33 -17.44 -40.54
N THR A 106 -31.00 -17.34 -39.26
CA THR A 106 -31.99 -17.17 -38.19
C THR A 106 -31.41 -16.37 -37.02
N SER A 107 -32.11 -15.28 -36.72
CA SER A 107 -32.16 -14.54 -35.45
C SER A 107 -30.83 -14.05 -34.84
N ARG A 108 -30.55 -12.78 -35.15
CA ARG A 108 -29.92 -11.81 -34.25
C ARG A 108 -30.78 -11.70 -32.98
N GLU A 109 -30.29 -12.18 -31.85
CA GLU A 109 -30.57 -11.61 -30.52
C GLU A 109 -29.55 -12.17 -29.51
N THR A 110 -29.00 -11.25 -28.70
CA THR A 110 -28.27 -11.48 -27.44
C THR A 110 -26.95 -12.27 -27.48
N ARG A 111 -25.84 -11.57 -27.71
CA ARG A 111 -24.56 -11.93 -27.08
C ARG A 111 -24.15 -10.82 -26.13
N GLU A 112 -24.50 -11.02 -24.86
CA GLU A 112 -24.11 -10.20 -23.73
C GLU A 112 -22.60 -10.01 -23.64
N LYS A 113 -22.23 -8.82 -23.18
CA LYS A 113 -20.91 -8.43 -22.72
C LYS A 113 -20.49 -9.36 -21.57
N THR A 114 -19.49 -10.20 -21.76
CA THR A 114 -18.69 -10.70 -20.64
C THR A 114 -17.54 -9.73 -20.40
N GLY A 115 -17.87 -8.56 -19.87
CA GLY A 115 -16.95 -7.79 -19.05
C GLY A 115 -17.03 -8.38 -17.66
N ALA A 116 -15.98 -9.01 -17.17
CA ALA A 116 -15.86 -9.28 -15.74
C ALA A 116 -15.66 -7.93 -15.06
N GLU A 117 -16.76 -7.24 -14.76
CA GLU A 117 -16.75 -6.09 -13.86
C GLU A 117 -16.13 -6.56 -12.54
N SER A 118 -15.01 -5.92 -12.16
CA SER A 118 -14.55 -6.02 -10.78
C SER A 118 -15.69 -5.49 -9.93
N LYS A 119 -16.36 -6.39 -9.19
CA LYS A 119 -17.37 -5.99 -8.22
C LYS A 119 -16.62 -5.17 -7.17
N GLN A 120 -16.67 -3.85 -7.30
CA GLN A 120 -16.30 -2.97 -6.21
C GLN A 120 -17.05 -3.48 -4.97
N PRO A 121 -16.36 -3.72 -3.85
CA PRO A 121 -17.03 -4.14 -2.64
C PRO A 121 -18.12 -3.10 -2.34
N LYS A 122 -19.38 -3.53 -2.34
CA LYS A 122 -20.49 -2.70 -1.88
C LYS A 122 -20.21 -2.42 -0.41
N VAL A 123 -19.75 -1.21 -0.11
CA VAL A 123 -19.67 -0.71 1.26
C VAL A 123 -21.11 -0.50 1.71
N GLU A 124 -21.67 -1.46 2.44
CA GLU A 124 -22.87 -1.21 3.22
C GLU A 124 -22.52 -0.19 4.29
N VAL A 125 -23.01 1.03 4.13
CA VAL A 125 -22.92 2.04 5.18
C VAL A 125 -23.83 1.57 6.30
N ALA A 126 -23.24 0.99 7.35
CA ALA A 126 -23.97 0.64 8.56
C ALA A 126 -24.58 1.94 9.13
N GLY A 127 -25.90 1.94 9.32
CA GLY A 127 -26.56 3.03 10.03
C GLY A 127 -26.15 3.05 11.49
N ASP A 128 -26.23 4.22 12.11
CA ASP A 128 -26.01 4.34 13.56
C ASP A 128 -27.01 3.43 14.29
N PRO A 129 -26.55 2.62 15.27
CA PRO A 129 -27.45 1.75 16.01
C PRO A 129 -28.48 2.60 16.77
N GLU A 130 -29.75 2.22 16.69
CA GLU A 130 -30.80 2.86 17.47
C GLU A 130 -30.50 2.72 18.97
N LEU A 131 -30.50 3.84 19.68
CA LEU A 131 -30.35 3.84 21.14
C LEU A 131 -31.67 3.36 21.76
N PRO A 132 -31.63 2.33 22.64
CA PRO A 132 -32.84 1.86 23.31
C PRO A 132 -33.57 3.00 24.03
N GLU A 133 -34.91 2.97 23.96
CA GLU A 133 -35.74 3.93 24.68
C GLU A 133 -35.46 3.87 26.18
N GLY A 134 -35.23 5.03 26.80
CA GLY A 134 -34.87 5.14 28.21
C GLY A 134 -33.37 5.01 28.53
N THR A 135 -32.48 5.03 27.53
CA THR A 135 -31.03 5.09 27.76
C THR A 135 -30.66 6.33 28.59
N GLU A 136 -30.10 6.11 29.78
CA GLU A 136 -29.58 7.20 30.62
C GLU A 136 -28.21 7.65 30.10
N PHE A 137 -28.06 8.97 29.89
CA PHE A 137 -26.80 9.57 29.47
C PHE A 137 -26.04 10.12 30.67
N VAL A 138 -24.71 9.97 30.64
CA VAL A 138 -23.80 10.55 31.62
C VAL A 138 -23.06 11.72 30.99
N SER A 139 -22.98 12.83 31.71
CA SER A 139 -22.16 13.98 31.30
C SER A 139 -20.69 13.67 31.53
N GLN A 140 -19.88 13.74 30.47
CA GLN A 140 -18.46 13.45 30.50
C GLN A 140 -17.72 14.32 29.48
N THR A 141 -16.47 14.69 29.78
CA THR A 141 -15.61 15.39 28.82
C THR A 141 -15.03 14.44 27.77
N VAL A 142 -14.70 14.93 26.59
CA VAL A 142 -14.00 14.14 25.55
C VAL A 142 -12.69 13.56 26.07
N ARG A 143 -11.97 14.31 26.92
CA ARG A 143 -10.74 13.84 27.58
C ARG A 143 -10.98 12.58 28.39
N GLU A 144 -11.98 12.60 29.28
CA GLU A 144 -12.30 11.45 30.13
C GLU A 144 -12.83 10.28 29.31
N ALA A 145 -13.63 10.57 28.28
CA ALA A 145 -14.17 9.55 27.38
C ALA A 145 -13.07 8.78 26.63
N LEU A 146 -12.05 9.49 26.10
CA LEU A 146 -10.89 8.89 25.45
C LEU A 146 -10.02 8.09 26.45
N ARG A 147 -9.79 8.64 27.65
CA ARG A 147 -9.08 7.93 28.73
C ARG A 147 -9.77 6.61 29.06
N ASP A 148 -11.08 6.66 29.29
CA ASP A 148 -11.88 5.51 29.69
C ASP A 148 -11.95 4.47 28.57
N ALA A 149 -12.04 4.89 27.31
CA ALA A 149 -11.93 4.00 26.16
C ALA A 149 -10.63 3.21 26.17
N MET A 150 -9.48 3.87 26.35
CA MET A 150 -8.19 3.20 26.44
C MET A 150 -8.11 2.28 27.66
N ALA A 151 -8.49 2.75 28.84
CA ALA A 151 -8.44 1.95 30.07
C ALA A 151 -9.29 0.68 29.94
N GLU A 152 -10.50 0.78 29.39
CA GLU A 152 -11.37 -0.37 29.18
C GLU A 152 -10.78 -1.38 28.19
N GLU A 153 -10.17 -0.93 27.08
CA GLU A 153 -9.52 -1.86 26.14
C GLU A 153 -8.21 -2.43 26.67
N MET A 154 -7.45 -1.67 27.47
CA MET A 154 -6.23 -2.14 28.12
C MET A 154 -6.51 -3.19 29.20
N ARG A 155 -7.63 -3.08 29.93
CA ARG A 155 -8.12 -4.14 30.85
C ARG A 155 -8.58 -5.38 30.09
N ARG A 156 -9.19 -5.18 28.92
CA ARG A 156 -9.77 -6.25 28.10
C ARG A 156 -8.70 -7.07 27.37
N ASP A 157 -7.63 -6.43 26.91
CA ASP A 157 -6.61 -7.05 26.08
C ASP A 157 -5.22 -6.61 26.55
N GLU A 158 -4.44 -7.58 27.05
CA GLU A 158 -3.08 -7.36 27.57
C GLU A 158 -2.10 -6.88 26.49
N ARG A 159 -2.46 -7.04 25.21
CA ARG A 159 -1.65 -6.62 24.06
C ARG A 159 -1.78 -5.12 23.77
N VAL A 160 -2.80 -4.45 24.30
CA VAL A 160 -3.06 -3.02 24.03
C VAL A 160 -2.19 -2.16 24.92
N PHE A 161 -1.34 -1.30 24.37
CA PHE A 161 -0.53 -0.39 25.19
C PHE A 161 -0.49 0.98 24.55
N VAL A 162 -0.25 2.02 25.35
CA VAL A 162 -0.07 3.37 24.84
C VAL A 162 1.40 3.75 24.89
N MET A 163 1.88 4.38 23.82
CA MET A 163 3.22 4.92 23.73
C MET A 163 3.20 6.27 23.04
N GLY A 164 4.09 7.15 23.45
CA GLY A 164 4.20 8.49 22.88
C GLY A 164 4.97 9.41 23.81
N GLU A 165 5.04 10.67 23.41
CA GLU A 165 5.71 11.70 24.19
C GLU A 165 4.85 12.05 25.40
N GLU A 166 5.44 11.98 26.60
CA GLU A 166 4.83 12.47 27.84
C GLU A 166 3.51 11.76 28.24
N VAL A 167 3.18 10.64 27.62
CA VAL A 167 1.93 9.89 27.88
C VAL A 167 1.92 9.22 29.25
N ALA A 168 3.08 8.95 29.85
CA ALA A 168 3.20 8.22 31.10
C ALA A 168 3.37 9.16 32.29
N GLN A 169 4.59 9.65 32.55
CA GLN A 169 4.88 10.41 33.79
C GLN A 169 4.15 11.76 33.85
N TYR A 170 3.98 12.40 32.69
CA TYR A 170 3.25 13.66 32.58
C TYR A 170 1.76 13.45 32.27
N GLU A 171 1.30 12.20 32.15
CA GLU A 171 -0.11 11.87 31.94
C GLU A 171 -0.73 12.47 30.66
N GLY A 172 0.10 12.77 29.67
CA GLY A 172 -0.26 13.36 28.39
C GLY A 172 -0.46 14.88 28.45
N ALA A 173 -0.10 15.58 27.37
CA ALA A 173 -0.20 17.04 27.26
C ALA A 173 -1.63 17.57 27.53
N TYR A 174 -2.63 16.81 27.11
CA TYR A 174 -4.05 17.11 27.29
C TYR A 174 -4.70 16.30 28.41
N LYS A 175 -3.93 15.60 29.24
CA LYS A 175 -4.42 14.76 30.35
C LYS A 175 -5.36 13.63 29.92
N VAL A 176 -5.18 13.11 28.71
CA VAL A 176 -6.00 12.00 28.19
C VAL A 176 -5.53 10.64 28.71
N THR A 177 -4.26 10.51 29.12
CA THR A 177 -3.71 9.27 29.70
C THR A 177 -3.59 9.32 31.22
N GLN A 178 -4.29 10.27 31.87
CA GLN A 178 -4.29 10.45 33.32
C GLN A 178 -4.63 9.16 34.06
N GLY A 179 -3.81 8.82 35.07
CA GLY A 179 -3.97 7.62 35.90
C GLY A 179 -3.62 6.29 35.23
N LEU A 180 -3.40 6.24 33.91
CA LEU A 180 -3.15 4.97 33.22
C LEU A 180 -1.83 4.35 33.64
N LEU A 181 -0.77 5.14 33.84
CA LEU A 181 0.52 4.62 34.29
C LEU A 181 0.40 3.95 35.67
N ALA A 182 -0.32 4.58 36.60
CA ALA A 182 -0.55 4.04 37.93
C ALA A 182 -1.35 2.72 37.90
N GLU A 183 -2.27 2.59 36.94
CA GLU A 183 -3.09 1.38 36.78
C GLU A 183 -2.37 0.24 36.06
N PHE A 184 -1.70 0.51 34.93
CA PHE A 184 -1.19 -0.52 34.02
C PHE A 184 0.34 -0.70 34.05
N GLY A 185 1.07 0.23 34.66
CA GLY A 185 2.52 0.17 34.78
C GLY A 185 3.30 0.59 33.53
N ASP A 186 4.62 0.65 33.70
CA ASP A 186 5.60 1.18 32.73
C ASP A 186 5.75 0.34 31.45
N LYS A 187 5.29 -0.92 31.46
CA LYS A 187 5.26 -1.78 30.27
C LYS A 187 4.07 -1.51 29.35
N ARG A 188 3.06 -0.79 29.83
CA ARG A 188 1.78 -0.59 29.14
C ARG A 188 1.47 0.88 28.87
N VAL A 189 2.17 1.78 29.55
CA VAL A 189 2.12 3.24 29.32
C VAL A 189 3.56 3.72 29.22
N VAL A 190 4.02 3.96 27.99
CA VAL A 190 5.45 4.09 27.68
C VAL A 190 5.77 5.49 27.16
N ASP A 191 6.56 6.25 27.92
CA ASP A 191 7.14 7.50 27.43
C ASP A 191 8.22 7.21 26.37
N THR A 192 8.20 7.96 25.28
CA THR A 192 9.16 7.83 24.17
C THR A 192 10.05 9.06 24.04
N PRO A 193 11.25 8.94 23.44
CA PRO A 193 12.00 10.13 23.00
C PRO A 193 11.19 10.97 22.00
N ILE A 194 11.54 12.25 21.90
CA ILE A 194 10.95 13.23 20.95
C ILE A 194 11.45 12.89 19.53
N THR A 195 10.87 11.85 18.96
CA THR A 195 11.14 11.37 17.60
C THR A 195 9.94 10.58 17.08
N GLU A 196 9.02 11.28 16.45
CA GLU A 196 7.79 10.72 15.88
C GLU A 196 8.07 9.58 14.91
N HIS A 197 9.09 9.75 14.06
CA HIS A 197 9.51 8.70 13.14
C HIS A 197 9.94 7.43 13.90
N GLY A 198 10.74 7.58 14.95
CA GLY A 198 11.27 6.45 15.71
C GLY A 198 10.18 5.71 16.48
N PHE A 199 9.37 6.43 17.26
CA PHE A 199 8.34 5.78 18.07
C PHE A 199 7.17 5.25 17.25
N ALA A 200 6.81 5.89 16.13
CA ALA A 200 5.81 5.34 15.21
C ALA A 200 6.32 4.05 14.56
N GLY A 201 7.58 3.99 14.12
CA GLY A 201 8.18 2.76 13.59
C GLY A 201 8.23 1.62 14.61
N LEU A 202 8.57 1.93 15.86
CA LEU A 202 8.51 0.95 16.95
C LEU A 202 7.08 0.45 17.21
N GLY A 203 6.09 1.35 17.21
CA GLY A 203 4.68 0.98 17.33
C GLY A 203 4.24 0.06 16.19
N ILE A 204 4.59 0.39 14.95
CA ILE A 204 4.25 -0.44 13.78
C ILE A 204 4.90 -1.82 13.88
N GLY A 205 6.19 -1.89 14.21
CA GLY A 205 6.88 -3.16 14.42
C GLY A 205 6.23 -4.00 15.54
N ALA A 206 5.84 -3.37 16.65
CA ALA A 206 5.11 -4.02 17.72
C ALA A 206 3.73 -4.53 17.28
N ALA A 207 3.00 -3.76 16.46
CA ALA A 207 1.72 -4.17 15.89
C ALA A 207 1.87 -5.41 15.00
N MET A 208 2.89 -5.42 14.12
CA MET A 208 3.20 -6.57 13.27
C MET A 208 3.67 -7.80 14.06
N ALA A 209 4.30 -7.58 15.22
CA ALA A 209 4.67 -8.64 16.16
C ALA A 209 3.50 -9.18 17.01
N GLY A 210 2.29 -8.64 16.83
CA GLY A 210 1.06 -9.13 17.46
C GLY A 210 0.56 -8.31 18.65
N LEU A 211 1.18 -7.15 18.95
CA LEU A 211 0.65 -6.19 19.93
C LEU A 211 -0.39 -5.25 19.30
N ARG A 212 -1.01 -4.40 20.12
CA ARG A 212 -2.03 -3.43 19.68
C ARG A 212 -1.69 -2.02 20.20
N PRO A 213 -0.64 -1.38 19.65
CA PRO A 213 -0.20 -0.08 20.12
C PRO A 213 -1.20 1.04 19.83
N ILE A 214 -1.30 1.95 20.77
CA ILE A 214 -1.92 3.27 20.65
C ILE A 214 -0.76 4.26 20.67
N VAL A 215 -0.41 4.78 19.49
CA VAL A 215 0.65 5.78 19.32
C VAL A 215 0.04 7.16 19.46
N GLU A 216 0.41 7.88 20.52
CA GLU A 216 -0.06 9.25 20.77
C GLU A 216 1.02 10.27 20.35
N PHE A 217 0.64 11.20 19.48
CA PHE A 217 1.40 12.40 19.17
C PHE A 217 0.91 13.55 20.06
N MET A 218 1.82 14.38 20.56
CA MET A 218 1.48 15.56 21.37
C MET A 218 0.45 16.46 20.65
N THR A 219 0.67 16.65 19.35
CA THR A 219 -0.30 17.16 18.38
C THR A 219 -0.18 16.34 17.11
N PHE A 220 -1.31 16.05 16.46
CA PHE A 220 -1.30 15.30 15.20
C PHE A 220 -0.62 16.07 14.06
N ASN A 221 -0.37 17.37 14.24
CA ASN A 221 0.45 18.17 13.31
C ASN A 221 1.87 17.60 13.19
N PHE A 222 2.40 17.00 14.27
CA PHE A 222 3.75 16.41 14.27
C PHE A 222 3.80 14.99 13.70
N ALA A 223 2.65 14.35 13.45
CA ALA A 223 2.61 13.08 12.72
C ALA A 223 3.26 13.16 11.33
N MET A 224 3.40 14.39 10.78
CA MET A 224 4.20 14.64 9.57
C MET A 224 5.63 14.11 9.63
N GLN A 225 6.27 14.18 10.81
CA GLN A 225 7.61 13.63 11.03
C GLN A 225 7.65 12.09 10.88
N ALA A 226 6.50 11.42 11.08
CA ALA A 226 6.33 9.97 11.00
C ALA A 226 5.64 9.49 9.71
N MET A 227 5.44 10.36 8.72
CA MET A 227 4.63 10.04 7.54
C MET A 227 5.05 8.78 6.80
N ASP A 228 6.34 8.56 6.61
CA ASP A 228 6.83 7.38 5.90
C ASP A 228 6.42 6.09 6.62
N GLN A 229 6.50 6.08 7.95
CA GLN A 229 6.03 4.98 8.79
C GLN A 229 4.52 4.80 8.67
N ILE A 230 3.74 5.87 8.84
CA ILE A 230 2.27 5.80 8.78
C ILE A 230 1.79 5.36 7.38
N ILE A 231 2.34 5.95 6.32
CA ILE A 231 1.86 5.77 4.95
C ILE A 231 2.43 4.50 4.34
N ASN A 232 3.76 4.35 4.31
CA ASN A 232 4.39 3.26 3.57
C ASN A 232 4.48 1.98 4.38
N SER A 233 4.72 2.09 5.70
CA SER A 233 4.81 0.91 6.56
C SER A 233 3.44 0.45 7.04
N ALA A 234 2.67 1.28 7.75
CA ALA A 234 1.39 0.84 8.32
C ALA A 234 0.32 0.60 7.24
N ALA A 235 0.04 1.61 6.41
CA ALA A 235 -1.10 1.56 5.48
C ALA A 235 -0.93 0.51 4.37
N LYS A 236 0.29 0.34 3.84
CA LYS A 236 0.51 -0.53 2.66
C LYS A 236 0.79 -1.97 3.01
N THR A 237 1.27 -2.29 4.21
CA THR A 237 1.76 -3.64 4.54
C THR A 237 0.71 -4.72 4.28
N ARG A 238 -0.55 -4.48 4.61
CA ARG A 238 -1.60 -5.49 4.38
C ARG A 238 -1.76 -5.82 2.89
N TYR A 239 -1.66 -4.82 2.02
CA TYR A 239 -1.72 -5.02 0.59
C TYR A 239 -0.43 -5.64 0.03
N MET A 240 0.73 -5.11 0.39
CA MET A 240 2.04 -5.57 -0.10
C MET A 240 2.35 -7.02 0.31
N SER A 241 1.86 -7.46 1.47
CA SER A 241 2.00 -8.84 1.95
C SER A 241 0.94 -9.80 1.39
N GLY A 242 0.09 -9.37 0.45
CA GLY A 242 -1.02 -10.20 -0.05
C GLY A 242 -2.00 -10.62 1.04
N GLY A 243 -2.15 -9.80 2.10
CA GLY A 243 -2.99 -10.08 3.26
C GLY A 243 -2.37 -10.95 4.35
N GLN A 244 -1.10 -11.36 4.22
CA GLN A 244 -0.41 -12.21 5.20
C GLN A 244 -0.06 -11.47 6.50
N MET A 245 0.16 -10.15 6.41
CA MET A 245 0.48 -9.30 7.56
C MET A 245 -0.58 -8.22 7.74
N SER A 246 -0.94 -7.93 8.98
CA SER A 246 -1.75 -6.78 9.34
C SER A 246 -0.98 -5.85 10.27
N CYS A 247 -1.46 -4.61 10.40
CA CYS A 247 -0.87 -3.62 11.29
C CYS A 247 -1.98 -3.05 12.18
N PRO A 248 -2.37 -3.76 13.26
CA PRO A 248 -3.40 -3.30 14.19
C PRO A 248 -2.84 -2.20 15.11
N ILE A 249 -2.94 -0.95 14.67
CA ILE A 249 -2.36 0.21 15.35
C ILE A 249 -3.34 1.38 15.31
N VAL A 250 -3.36 2.18 16.38
CA VAL A 250 -4.08 3.46 16.42
C VAL A 250 -3.08 4.59 16.55
N PHE A 251 -3.10 5.53 15.61
CA PHE A 251 -2.41 6.81 15.69
C PHE A 251 -3.40 7.86 16.20
N ARG A 252 -3.07 8.57 17.27
CA ARG A 252 -3.95 9.59 17.82
C ARG A 252 -3.22 10.84 18.26
N GLY A 253 -3.96 11.94 18.30
CA GLY A 253 -3.49 13.24 18.76
C GLY A 253 -4.56 14.29 18.49
N PRO A 254 -4.50 15.44 19.16
CA PRO A 254 -5.37 16.56 18.82
C PRO A 254 -5.03 17.05 17.40
N ASN A 255 -6.05 17.30 16.60
CA ASN A 255 -5.95 17.70 15.21
C ASN A 255 -6.93 18.86 14.95
N GLY A 256 -6.51 19.86 14.16
CA GLY A 256 -7.26 21.10 13.98
C GLY A 256 -6.92 22.19 15.01
N PRO A 257 -7.65 23.33 14.98
CA PRO A 257 -7.27 24.54 15.70
C PRO A 257 -7.53 24.44 17.21
N ALA A 258 -6.52 24.77 18.00
CA ALA A 258 -6.67 25.07 19.43
C ALA A 258 -6.48 26.57 19.71
N SER A 259 -6.89 27.03 20.89
CA SER A 259 -6.81 28.45 21.23
C SER A 259 -5.36 28.90 21.38
N ARG A 260 -4.92 29.86 20.55
CA ARG A 260 -3.64 30.59 20.66
C ARG A 260 -2.38 29.74 20.52
N VAL A 261 -2.43 28.62 19.80
CA VAL A 261 -1.29 27.70 19.61
C VAL A 261 -0.47 27.95 18.33
N GLY A 262 -0.92 28.88 17.47
CA GLY A 262 -0.18 29.29 16.28
C GLY A 262 -0.20 28.27 15.14
N ALA A 263 0.61 28.52 14.10
CA ALA A 263 0.50 27.83 12.82
C ALA A 263 0.85 26.32 12.88
N GLN A 264 1.79 25.92 13.75
CA GLN A 264 2.29 24.55 13.83
C GLN A 264 1.40 23.60 14.66
N HIS A 265 0.34 24.12 15.28
CA HIS A 265 -0.55 23.36 16.18
C HIS A 265 -2.03 23.54 15.80
N SER A 266 -2.31 23.96 14.57
CA SER A 266 -3.68 24.33 14.16
C SER A 266 -4.14 23.72 12.84
N GLN A 267 -3.29 22.96 12.15
CA GLN A 267 -3.67 22.34 10.89
C GLN A 267 -4.56 21.12 11.17
N ASP A 268 -5.48 20.88 10.24
CA ASP A 268 -6.29 19.67 10.19
C ASP A 268 -5.80 18.79 9.04
N TYR A 269 -5.18 17.67 9.38
CA TYR A 269 -4.64 16.71 8.42
C TYR A 269 -5.60 15.57 8.06
N ALA A 270 -6.83 15.56 8.57
CA ALA A 270 -7.76 14.45 8.34
C ALA A 270 -8.01 14.21 6.85
N SER A 271 -8.23 15.28 6.08
CA SER A 271 -8.41 15.19 4.63
C SER A 271 -7.20 14.55 3.94
N TRP A 272 -5.98 14.91 4.34
CA TRP A 272 -4.78 14.40 3.69
C TRP A 272 -4.59 12.90 3.93
N TYR A 273 -4.71 12.47 5.20
CA TYR A 273 -4.62 11.05 5.54
C TYR A 273 -5.78 10.23 4.94
N ALA A 274 -6.98 10.82 4.78
CA ALA A 274 -8.12 10.13 4.16
C ALA A 274 -7.89 9.81 2.67
N HIS A 275 -6.98 10.52 1.99
CA HIS A 275 -6.57 10.21 0.61
C HIS A 275 -5.51 9.11 0.53
N ILE A 276 -5.09 8.51 1.66
CA ILE A 276 -4.10 7.44 1.68
C ILE A 276 -4.79 6.08 1.77
N PRO A 277 -4.74 5.24 0.71
CA PRO A 277 -5.32 3.90 0.76
C PRO A 277 -4.65 3.04 1.84
N GLY A 278 -5.45 2.33 2.62
CA GLY A 278 -4.98 1.45 3.70
C GLY A 278 -5.03 2.06 5.10
N LEU A 279 -5.36 3.35 5.22
CA LEU A 279 -5.69 3.99 6.50
C LEU A 279 -7.20 4.10 6.67
N ILE A 280 -7.67 3.92 7.91
CA ILE A 280 -8.99 4.35 8.35
C ILE A 280 -8.80 5.68 9.06
N VAL A 281 -9.53 6.72 8.69
CA VAL A 281 -9.39 8.05 9.32
C VAL A 281 -10.70 8.43 9.99
N ILE A 282 -10.62 8.78 11.28
CA ILE A 282 -11.78 9.10 12.10
C ILE A 282 -11.61 10.48 12.75
N ALA A 283 -12.64 11.31 12.66
CA ALA A 283 -12.74 12.60 13.35
C ALA A 283 -13.99 12.62 14.24
N PRO A 284 -13.89 12.26 15.53
CA PRO A 284 -15.03 12.22 16.43
C PRO A 284 -15.47 13.64 16.84
N TYR A 285 -16.75 13.80 17.19
CA TYR A 285 -17.32 15.08 17.63
C TYR A 285 -17.74 15.08 19.11
N SER A 286 -18.53 14.09 19.53
CA SER A 286 -19.03 14.00 20.90
C SER A 286 -18.18 13.10 21.80
N ALA A 287 -18.39 13.18 23.12
CA ALA A 287 -17.76 12.27 24.07
C ALA A 287 -18.17 10.80 23.82
N ALA A 288 -19.43 10.56 23.44
CA ALA A 288 -19.91 9.22 23.08
C ALA A 288 -19.20 8.69 21.83
N ASP A 289 -19.06 9.51 20.80
CA ASP A 289 -18.35 9.14 19.57
C ASP A 289 -16.88 8.86 19.87
N ALA A 290 -16.21 9.76 20.60
CA ALA A 290 -14.80 9.60 20.95
C ALA A 290 -14.56 8.30 21.71
N LYS A 291 -15.43 7.95 22.67
CA LYS A 291 -15.31 6.68 23.41
C LYS A 291 -15.59 5.48 22.51
N GLY A 292 -16.71 5.47 21.81
CA GLY A 292 -17.12 4.34 20.97
C GLY A 292 -16.16 4.06 19.82
N LEU A 293 -15.80 5.12 19.08
CA LEU A 293 -14.93 5.03 17.92
C LEU A 293 -13.49 4.69 18.31
N LEU A 294 -12.95 5.22 19.42
CA LEU A 294 -11.61 4.82 19.87
C LEU A 294 -11.57 3.33 20.26
N LYS A 295 -12.61 2.83 20.95
CA LYS A 295 -12.70 1.39 21.26
C LYS A 295 -12.80 0.56 19.99
N ALA A 296 -13.59 0.99 19.00
CA ALA A 296 -13.68 0.32 17.71
C ALA A 296 -12.33 0.32 16.98
N ALA A 297 -11.65 1.46 16.93
CA ALA A 297 -10.32 1.62 16.32
C ALA A 297 -9.29 0.69 16.98
N ILE A 298 -9.23 0.67 18.32
CA ILE A 298 -8.33 -0.22 19.07
C ILE A 298 -8.59 -1.69 18.76
N ARG A 299 -9.79 -2.08 18.33
CA ARG A 299 -10.16 -3.46 17.97
C ARG A 299 -9.97 -3.78 16.49
N ASP A 300 -9.86 -2.77 15.64
CA ASP A 300 -9.74 -2.94 14.20
C ASP A 300 -8.38 -3.59 13.84
N PRO A 301 -8.34 -4.59 12.94
CA PRO A 301 -7.07 -5.18 12.51
C PRO A 301 -6.24 -4.28 11.58
N ASN A 302 -6.78 -3.15 11.13
CA ASN A 302 -6.12 -2.19 10.24
C ASN A 302 -5.56 -0.98 11.01
N PRO A 303 -4.66 -0.21 10.37
CA PRO A 303 -4.22 1.07 10.90
C PRO A 303 -5.36 2.10 10.92
N VAL A 304 -5.50 2.79 12.06
CA VAL A 304 -6.48 3.86 12.29
C VAL A 304 -5.79 5.14 12.76
#